data_AF-B9RH97-F1
#
_entry.id   AF-B9RH97-F1
#
_cell.length_a   1.000
_cell.length_b   1.000
_cell.length_c   1.000
_cell.angle_alpha   90.00
_cell.angle_beta   90.00
_cell.angle_gamma   90.00
#
_symmetry.space_group_name_H-M   'P 1'
#
loop_
_entity.id
_entity.type
_entity.pdbx_description
1 polymer ?
#
loop_
_entity_poly.entity_id
_entity_poly.type
_entity_poly.pdbx_seq_one_letter_code
_entity_poly.pdbx_strand_id
1 'polypeptide(L)'
;MTRVQKLHGIFASSGQIASRDLLTWASLVDRPRSPQLEPSQIFKKFGEGFYISQFQVKGFIKIEEKTKETLSQEEQKSHFAKYDSVTILQKFLLIDAAPDVLAAPPGQLFIDFLETPSSLASWVAEEELQFSASKFQETGFTGALNYYRAMNMNWGLLGPWQESKITVPTKLIVGDKDVGFVAFGTKDCINGENNEKSCT
;
A
#
# COMPACT_ATOMS: atom_id res chain seq x y z
N MET A 1 18.98 -49.05 -19.56
CA MET A 1 18.57 -47.63 -19.64
C MET A 1 17.41 -47.38 -18.69
N THR A 2 17.65 -46.46 -17.75
CA THR A 2 16.72 -45.67 -16.91
C THR A 2 15.74 -46.38 -15.96
N ARG A 3 16.16 -46.45 -14.68
CA ARG A 3 15.31 -46.58 -13.48
C ARG A 3 14.31 -45.42 -13.40
N VAL A 4 13.03 -45.73 -13.18
CA VAL A 4 12.05 -44.78 -12.66
C VAL A 4 11.95 -45.02 -11.15
N GLN A 5 12.53 -44.12 -10.35
CA GLN A 5 12.31 -44.10 -8.90
C GLN A 5 11.00 -43.35 -8.61
N LYS A 6 10.04 -44.07 -8.04
CA LYS A 6 8.95 -43.52 -7.23
C LYS A 6 9.55 -42.82 -6.00
N LEU A 7 9.13 -41.58 -5.74
CA LEU A 7 9.17 -40.97 -4.42
C LEU A 7 7.73 -40.59 -4.06
N HIS A 8 7.14 -41.36 -3.15
CA HIS A 8 6.01 -40.94 -2.33
C HIS A 8 6.56 -40.05 -1.22
N GLY A 9 5.85 -38.99 -0.84
CA GLY A 9 6.24 -38.21 0.33
C GLY A 9 5.49 -36.91 0.54
N ILE A 10 4.26 -37.01 1.06
CA ILE A 10 3.76 -36.18 2.18
C ILE A 10 3.77 -34.66 1.95
N PHE A 11 2.62 -34.12 1.52
CA PHE A 11 2.17 -32.78 1.95
C PHE A 11 0.72 -32.92 2.41
N ALA A 12 0.56 -33.23 3.70
CA ALA A 12 -0.67 -33.03 4.44
C ALA A 12 -0.34 -32.09 5.59
N SER A 13 -0.56 -30.79 5.39
CA SER A 13 -0.89 -29.89 6.48
C SER A 13 -2.07 -29.03 6.05
N SER A 14 -3.23 -29.42 6.57
CA SER A 14 -4.48 -28.68 6.70
C SER A 14 -4.51 -27.26 6.12
N GLY A 15 -4.73 -27.14 4.81
CA GLY A 15 -5.36 -25.96 4.24
C GLY A 15 -6.87 -26.16 4.31
N GLN A 16 -7.58 -25.36 5.09
CA GLN A 16 -9.03 -25.27 4.97
C GLN A 16 -9.34 -24.74 3.56
N ILE A 17 -9.77 -25.65 2.69
CA ILE A 17 -10.37 -25.31 1.41
C ILE A 17 -11.75 -24.76 1.74
N ALA A 18 -11.88 -23.44 1.84
CA ALA A 18 -13.17 -22.78 1.84
C ALA A 18 -13.71 -22.81 0.40
N SER A 19 -14.32 -23.93 0.02
CA SER A 19 -15.16 -24.00 -1.18
C SER A 19 -16.55 -23.50 -0.83
N ARG A 20 -16.81 -22.21 -1.05
CA ARG A 20 -18.13 -21.69 -1.42
C ARG A 20 -18.06 -20.18 -1.69
N ASP A 21 -18.53 -19.84 -2.88
CA ASP A 21 -19.00 -18.51 -3.30
C ASP A 21 -17.97 -17.36 -3.19
N LEU A 22 -16.90 -17.48 -3.98
CA LEU A 22 -15.90 -16.43 -4.17
C LEU A 22 -16.34 -15.51 -5.32
N LEU A 23 -17.00 -14.40 -5.00
CA LEU A 23 -17.26 -13.31 -5.93
C LEU A 23 -16.74 -12.00 -5.32
N THR A 24 -16.20 -11.14 -6.20
CA THR A 24 -15.78 -9.72 -6.03
C THR A 24 -14.36 -9.44 -5.51
N TRP A 25 -13.42 -9.15 -6.43
CA TRP A 25 -12.13 -8.48 -6.12
C TRP A 25 -11.62 -7.59 -7.27
N ALA A 26 -11.98 -6.29 -7.24
CA ALA A 26 -11.09 -5.14 -7.53
C ALA A 26 -11.64 -3.79 -7.01
N SER A 27 -12.61 -3.83 -6.09
CA SER A 27 -12.86 -2.75 -5.13
C SER A 27 -12.23 -3.21 -3.83
N LEU A 28 -11.03 -2.74 -3.50
CA LEU A 28 -10.44 -3.02 -2.19
C LEU A 28 -11.37 -2.42 -1.12
N VAL A 29 -11.99 -3.33 -0.35
CA VAL A 29 -13.01 -3.11 0.67
C VAL A 29 -14.34 -2.66 0.05
N ASP A 30 -15.43 -3.40 0.30
CA ASP A 30 -16.80 -2.97 -0.04
C ASP A 30 -17.23 -1.81 0.87
N ARG A 31 -16.48 -0.70 0.79
CA ARG A 31 -16.93 0.58 1.30
C ARG A 31 -17.82 1.16 0.21
N PRO A 32 -19.12 1.34 0.44
CA PRO A 32 -19.95 2.03 -0.51
C PRO A 32 -19.29 3.37 -0.80
N ARG A 33 -18.95 3.57 -2.08
CA ARG A 33 -18.36 4.82 -2.56
C ARG A 33 -19.19 5.97 -2.03
N SER A 34 -18.58 6.88 -1.26
CA SER A 34 -19.23 8.15 -0.94
C SER A 34 -19.21 9.05 -2.18
N PRO A 35 -20.37 9.48 -2.70
CA PRO A 35 -20.41 10.49 -3.74
C PRO A 35 -19.96 11.87 -3.24
N GLN A 36 -19.93 12.09 -1.92
CA GLN A 36 -19.68 13.39 -1.31
C GLN A 36 -18.25 13.56 -0.78
N LEU A 37 -17.57 12.46 -0.42
CA LEU A 37 -16.23 12.49 0.15
C LEU A 37 -15.22 11.84 -0.79
N GLU A 38 -14.16 12.57 -1.09
CA GLU A 38 -13.01 12.05 -1.82
C GLU A 38 -12.07 11.27 -0.88
N PRO A 39 -11.28 10.30 -1.39
CA PRO A 39 -10.36 9.50 -0.59
C PRO A 39 -9.42 10.33 0.29
N SER A 40 -8.85 11.42 -0.25
CA SER A 40 -7.97 12.29 0.55
C SER A 40 -8.66 12.89 1.78
N GLN A 41 -9.97 13.13 1.73
CA GLN A 41 -10.75 13.62 2.87
C GLN A 41 -11.02 12.50 3.88
N ILE A 42 -11.25 11.28 3.41
CA ILE A 42 -11.40 10.10 4.26
C ILE A 42 -10.10 9.83 5.01
N PHE A 43 -8.96 9.90 4.33
CA PHE A 43 -7.66 9.61 4.92
C PHE A 43 -7.18 10.64 5.96
N LYS A 44 -7.75 11.84 6.00
CA LYS A 44 -7.50 12.81 7.09
C LYS A 44 -7.86 12.24 8.47
N LYS A 45 -8.77 11.27 8.55
CA LYS A 45 -9.12 10.59 9.80
C LYS A 45 -7.95 9.82 10.43
N PHE A 46 -6.97 9.42 9.61
CA PHE A 46 -5.75 8.75 10.07
C PHE A 46 -4.62 9.73 10.46
N GLY A 47 -4.89 11.04 10.43
CA GLY A 47 -3.96 12.10 10.81
C GLY A 47 -3.07 12.59 9.66
N GLU A 48 -2.39 13.71 9.89
CA GLU A 48 -1.45 14.34 8.93
C GLU A 48 -0.20 13.47 8.68
N GLY A 49 0.13 12.59 9.63
CA GLY A 49 1.22 11.63 9.55
C GLY A 49 1.00 10.50 8.56
N PHE A 50 -0.23 10.26 8.12
CA PHE A 50 -0.57 9.15 7.25
C PHE A 50 0.11 9.26 5.88
N TYR A 51 0.81 8.20 5.45
CA TYR A 51 1.70 8.25 4.29
C TYR A 51 1.02 8.74 3.00
N ILE A 52 -0.20 8.29 2.70
CA ILE A 52 -0.93 8.73 1.50
C ILE A 52 -1.22 10.23 1.57
N SER A 53 -1.63 10.73 2.74
CA SER A 53 -1.88 12.16 2.97
C SER A 53 -0.63 12.99 2.71
N GLN A 54 0.54 12.51 3.15
CA GLN A 54 1.82 13.17 2.87
C GLN A 54 2.22 13.14 1.39
N PHE A 55 1.81 12.11 0.65
CA PHE A 55 2.05 12.03 -0.81
C PHE A 55 1.06 12.86 -1.63
N GLN A 56 -0.12 13.21 -1.09
CA GLN A 56 -1.09 14.09 -1.75
C GLN A 56 -0.60 15.53 -1.94
N VAL A 57 0.49 15.94 -1.28
CA VAL A 57 0.92 17.34 -1.27
C VAL A 57 1.42 17.79 -2.65
N LYS A 58 0.55 18.54 -3.35
CA LYS A 58 0.92 19.67 -4.21
C LYS A 58 0.61 20.90 -3.37
N GLY A 59 1.64 21.63 -2.91
CA GLY A 59 1.57 22.76 -1.96
C GLY A 59 0.16 23.29 -1.65
N PHE A 60 -0.36 23.01 -0.46
CA PHE A 60 -1.72 23.37 -0.10
C PHE A 60 -1.82 24.84 0.35
N ILE A 61 -2.84 25.56 -0.13
CA ILE A 61 -3.26 26.88 0.38
C ILE A 61 -4.52 26.74 1.23
N LYS A 62 -4.45 27.42 2.39
CA LYS A 62 -5.46 27.91 3.34
C LYS A 62 -6.47 26.94 3.96
N ILE A 63 -6.33 26.78 5.28
CA ILE A 63 -7.35 27.26 6.23
C ILE A 63 -6.64 27.98 7.39
N GLU A 64 -6.99 29.26 7.51
CA GLU A 64 -6.88 30.20 8.64
C GLU A 64 -5.54 30.47 9.36
N GLU A 65 -5.50 31.72 9.83
CA GLU A 65 -4.34 32.54 10.15
C GLU A 65 -3.55 32.03 11.36
N LYS A 66 -2.23 32.13 11.23
CA LYS A 66 -1.19 32.09 12.28
C LYS A 66 -0.69 30.68 12.63
N THR A 67 0.60 30.49 12.37
CA THR A 67 1.48 29.37 12.75
C THR A 67 1.21 28.00 12.11
N LYS A 68 1.53 27.78 10.82
CA LYS A 68 1.85 26.43 10.27
C LYS A 68 2.82 26.47 9.09
N GLU A 69 3.94 25.77 9.22
CA GLU A 69 4.90 25.48 8.14
C GLU A 69 4.28 24.50 7.15
N THR A 70 4.26 24.88 5.88
CA THR A 70 3.75 24.05 4.78
C THR A 70 4.92 23.24 4.23
N LEU A 71 4.86 21.91 4.27
CA LEU A 71 5.80 21.06 3.54
C LEU A 71 5.55 21.19 2.03
N SER A 72 6.36 22.00 1.37
CA SER A 72 6.42 22.18 -0.08
C SER A 72 6.91 20.90 -0.77
N GLN A 73 6.63 20.75 -2.07
CA GLN A 73 7.20 19.65 -2.86
C GLN A 73 8.73 19.65 -2.83
N GLU A 74 9.34 20.83 -2.69
CA GLU A 74 10.78 20.99 -2.58
C GLU A 74 11.31 20.40 -1.26
N GLU A 75 10.58 20.55 -0.15
CA GLU A 75 10.95 19.88 1.10
C GLU A 75 10.76 18.36 1.01
N GLN A 76 9.68 17.85 0.41
CA GLN A 76 9.54 16.41 0.18
C GLN A 76 10.70 15.87 -0.68
N LYS A 77 11.06 16.55 -1.77
CA LYS A 77 12.22 16.19 -2.60
C LYS A 77 13.52 16.24 -1.80
N SER A 78 13.71 17.28 -0.99
CA SER A 78 14.90 17.44 -0.14
C SER A 78 15.06 16.28 0.84
N HIS A 79 13.97 15.82 1.44
CA HIS A 79 14.00 14.69 2.37
C HIS A 79 14.27 13.36 1.66
N PHE A 80 13.68 13.12 0.49
CA PHE A 80 14.06 11.95 -0.32
C PHE A 80 15.54 12.02 -0.76
N ALA A 81 16.07 13.22 -1.04
CA ALA A 81 17.46 13.40 -1.44
C ALA A 81 18.49 13.11 -0.34
N LYS A 82 18.06 12.96 0.93
CA LYS A 82 18.95 12.54 2.04
C LYS A 82 19.40 11.08 1.91
N TYR A 83 18.68 10.28 1.14
CA TYR A 83 18.88 8.84 1.00
C TYR A 83 19.22 8.50 -0.44
N ASP A 84 20.08 7.50 -0.64
CA ASP A 84 20.24 6.91 -1.96
C ASP A 84 19.01 6.08 -2.34
N SER A 85 18.88 5.76 -3.64
CA SER A 85 17.71 5.03 -4.14
C SER A 85 17.61 3.61 -3.57
N VAL A 86 18.75 3.00 -3.23
CA VAL A 86 18.80 1.66 -2.62
C VAL A 86 18.17 1.70 -1.24
N THR A 87 18.56 2.66 -0.41
CA THR A 87 18.05 2.87 0.95
C THR A 87 16.56 3.15 0.94
N ILE A 88 16.10 3.98 -0.01
CA ILE A 88 14.67 4.27 -0.17
C ILE A 88 13.89 3.00 -0.51
N LEU A 89 14.38 2.20 -1.47
CA LEU A 89 13.74 0.94 -1.84
C LEU A 89 13.74 -0.07 -0.69
N GLN A 90 14.83 -0.19 0.07
CA GLN A 90 14.89 -1.04 1.26
C GLN A 90 13.86 -0.62 2.32
N LYS A 91 13.78 0.69 2.62
CA LYS A 91 12.78 1.25 3.53
C LYS A 91 11.37 0.87 3.13
N PHE A 92 11.04 0.93 1.83
CA PHE A 92 9.70 0.57 1.34
C PHE A 92 9.43 -0.94 1.25
N LEU A 93 10.42 -1.74 0.86
CA LEU A 93 10.27 -3.19 0.72
C LEU A 93 10.16 -3.91 2.07
N LEU A 94 10.83 -3.37 3.08
CA LEU A 94 10.93 -3.96 4.42
C LEU A 94 10.16 -3.14 5.46
N ILE A 95 9.08 -2.48 5.03
CA ILE A 95 8.15 -1.85 5.97
C ILE A 95 7.58 -2.94 6.87
N ASP A 96 7.91 -2.86 8.16
CA ASP A 96 7.25 -3.62 9.20
C ASP A 96 6.14 -2.75 9.81
N ALA A 97 4.89 -3.03 9.46
CA ALA A 97 3.74 -2.20 9.77
C ALA A 97 3.18 -2.43 11.17
N ALA A 98 4.03 -2.33 12.20
CA ALA A 98 3.59 -2.21 13.58
C ALA A 98 3.44 -0.71 13.92
N PRO A 99 2.34 -0.04 13.49
CA PRO A 99 0.95 -0.44 13.71
C PRO A 99 0.06 -0.48 12.44
N ASP A 100 -1.20 -0.94 12.59
CA ASP A 100 -2.26 -1.09 11.57
C ASP A 100 -2.45 0.10 10.59
N VAL A 101 -1.84 1.25 10.90
CA VAL A 101 -1.84 2.46 10.08
C VAL A 101 -0.40 2.95 9.92
N LEU A 102 0.06 3.02 8.66
CA LEU A 102 1.33 3.63 8.29
C LEU A 102 1.26 5.17 8.43
N ALA A 103 1.49 5.66 9.64
CA ALA A 103 1.50 7.08 9.95
C ALA A 103 2.77 7.48 10.70
N ALA A 104 3.49 8.48 10.19
CA ALA A 104 4.61 9.10 10.87
C ALA A 104 4.12 9.96 12.06
N PRO A 105 4.95 10.16 13.10
CA PRO A 105 4.70 11.14 14.13
C PRO A 105 4.48 12.56 13.56
N PRO A 106 3.73 13.43 14.25
CA PRO A 106 3.52 14.82 13.82
C PRO A 106 4.85 15.54 13.57
N GLY A 107 4.94 16.28 12.46
CA GLY A 107 6.14 17.02 12.08
C GLY A 107 7.23 16.20 11.40
N GLN A 108 7.03 14.90 11.17
CA GLN A 108 7.98 14.03 10.48
C GLN A 108 7.43 13.54 9.14
N LEU A 109 8.28 13.52 8.11
CA LEU A 109 7.92 12.87 6.85
C LEU A 109 8.05 11.35 6.98
N PHE A 110 7.15 10.65 6.30
CA PHE A 110 7.05 9.19 6.30
C PHE A 110 8.38 8.53 5.93
N ILE A 111 9.10 9.07 4.95
CA ILE A 111 10.39 8.53 4.53
C ILE A 111 11.47 8.60 5.61
N ASP A 112 11.47 9.65 6.45
CA ASP A 112 12.42 9.75 7.57
C ASP A 112 11.97 8.93 8.78
N PHE A 113 10.66 8.64 8.88
CA PHE A 113 10.10 7.81 9.94
C PHE A 113 10.40 6.33 9.73
N LEU A 114 10.40 5.86 8.49
CA LEU A 114 10.74 4.47 8.19
C LEU A 114 12.15 4.14 8.68
N GLU A 115 12.30 3.01 9.37
CA GLU A 115 13.61 2.50 9.77
C GLU A 115 14.42 2.10 8.53
N THR A 116 15.73 2.35 8.55
CA THR A 116 16.62 1.79 7.52
C THR A 116 17.02 0.38 7.96
N PRO A 117 16.65 -0.67 7.22
CA PRO A 117 17.05 -2.04 7.55
C PRO A 117 18.57 -2.17 7.57
N SER A 118 19.12 -2.85 8.58
CA SER A 118 20.56 -3.08 8.70
C SER A 118 21.08 -4.19 7.78
N SER A 119 20.17 -5.01 7.25
CA SER A 119 20.49 -6.10 6.33
C SER A 119 19.32 -6.35 5.37
N LEU A 120 19.66 -6.89 4.20
CA LEU A 120 18.67 -7.27 3.19
C LEU A 120 17.98 -8.58 3.60
N ALA A 121 16.70 -8.71 3.29
CA ALA A 121 16.00 -9.98 3.49
C ALA A 121 16.56 -11.06 2.55
N SER A 122 16.65 -12.31 3.03
CA SER A 122 17.30 -13.40 2.30
C SER A 122 16.65 -13.77 0.95
N TRP A 123 15.43 -13.31 0.70
CA TRP A 123 14.70 -13.52 -0.54
C TRP A 123 14.88 -12.39 -1.56
N VAL A 124 15.55 -11.28 -1.19
CA VAL A 124 15.89 -10.20 -2.11
C VAL A 124 17.36 -10.34 -2.51
N ALA A 125 17.62 -10.49 -3.81
CA ALA A 125 18.98 -10.46 -4.33
C ALA A 125 19.50 -9.03 -4.37
N GLU A 126 20.75 -8.82 -3.94
CA GLU A 126 21.37 -7.49 -3.93
C GLU A 126 21.42 -6.90 -5.35
N GLU A 127 21.72 -7.72 -6.36
CA GLU A 127 21.81 -7.28 -7.76
C GLU A 127 20.47 -6.76 -8.30
N GLU A 128 19.35 -7.37 -7.91
CA GLU A 128 18.01 -6.97 -8.33
C GLU A 128 17.60 -5.64 -7.67
N LEU A 129 17.95 -5.47 -6.39
CA LEU A 129 17.73 -4.22 -5.67
C LEU A 129 18.55 -3.08 -6.29
N GLN A 130 19.83 -3.32 -6.57
CA GLN A 130 20.71 -2.34 -7.21
C GLN A 130 20.23 -1.96 -8.61
N PHE A 131 19.80 -2.94 -9.40
CA PHE A 131 19.20 -2.69 -10.70
C PHE A 131 17.96 -1.80 -10.58
N SER A 132 17.05 -2.11 -9.66
CA SER A 132 15.85 -1.31 -9.41
C SER A 132 16.19 0.11 -8.95
N ALA A 133 17.16 0.24 -8.03
CA ALA A 133 17.64 1.53 -7.54
C ALA A 133 18.23 2.39 -8.65
N SER A 134 19.00 1.81 -9.58
CA SER A 134 19.57 2.54 -10.72
C SER A 134 18.49 3.21 -11.58
N LYS A 135 17.33 2.56 -11.75
CA LYS A 135 16.20 3.15 -12.48
C LYS A 135 15.57 4.32 -11.74
N PHE A 136 15.40 4.21 -10.43
CA PHE A 136 14.91 5.33 -9.63
C PHE A 136 15.92 6.48 -9.49
N GLN A 137 17.21 6.20 -9.60
CA GLN A 137 18.24 7.24 -9.65
C GLN A 137 18.13 8.06 -10.95
N GLU A 138 17.81 7.43 -12.08
CA GLU A 138 17.58 8.10 -13.36
C GLU A 138 16.26 8.89 -13.38
N THR A 139 15.16 8.29 -12.91
CA THR A 139 13.80 8.86 -13.07
C THR A 139 13.31 9.68 -11.88
N GLY A 140 13.91 9.49 -10.71
CA GLY A 140 13.37 9.90 -9.43
C GLY A 140 12.08 9.16 -9.04
N PHE A 141 11.54 9.50 -7.87
CA PHE A 141 10.34 8.87 -7.29
C PHE A 141 9.01 9.57 -7.65
N THR A 142 9.07 10.75 -8.27
CA THR A 142 7.88 11.56 -8.58
C THR A 142 6.84 10.78 -9.38
N GLY A 143 7.26 9.99 -10.38
CA GLY A 143 6.37 9.18 -11.20
C GLY A 143 5.62 8.12 -10.39
N ALA A 144 6.31 7.39 -9.52
CA ALA A 144 5.69 6.41 -8.63
C ALA A 144 4.73 7.07 -7.62
N LEU A 145 5.13 8.19 -7.02
CA LEU A 145 4.30 8.91 -6.06
C LEU A 145 3.05 9.57 -6.69
N ASN A 146 3.07 9.83 -8.00
CA ASN A 146 1.91 10.39 -8.71
C ASN A 146 0.69 9.45 -8.70
N TYR A 147 0.88 8.13 -8.54
CA TYR A 147 -0.24 7.19 -8.40
C TYR A 147 -1.09 7.52 -7.17
N TYR A 148 -0.46 7.87 -6.04
CA TYR A 148 -1.18 8.33 -4.86
C TYR A 148 -1.87 9.67 -5.12
N ARG A 149 -1.19 10.62 -5.77
CA ARG A 149 -1.76 11.96 -6.08
C ARG A 149 -2.96 11.90 -7.02
N ALA A 150 -3.03 10.89 -7.87
CA ALA A 150 -4.14 10.66 -8.79
C ALA A 150 -5.35 9.97 -8.13
N MET A 151 -5.27 9.60 -6.85
CA MET A 151 -6.30 8.78 -6.20
C MET A 151 -7.69 9.44 -6.18
N ASN A 152 -7.78 10.75 -5.92
CA ASN A 152 -9.06 11.46 -5.98
C ASN A 152 -9.63 11.53 -7.40
N MET A 153 -8.76 11.72 -8.41
CA MET A 153 -9.17 11.72 -9.81
C MET A 153 -9.70 10.34 -10.23
N ASN A 154 -8.96 9.27 -9.91
CA ASN A 154 -9.38 7.90 -10.17
C ASN A 154 -10.69 7.59 -9.46
N TRP A 155 -10.86 8.06 -8.23
CA TRP A 155 -12.12 7.95 -7.51
C TRP A 155 -13.26 8.58 -8.31
N GLY A 156 -13.12 9.82 -8.79
CA GLY A 156 -14.13 10.47 -9.63
C GLY A 156 -14.45 9.68 -10.90
N LEU A 157 -13.43 9.26 -11.62
CA LEU A 157 -13.56 8.54 -12.91
C LEU A 157 -14.20 7.17 -12.76
N LEU A 158 -13.97 6.47 -11.66
CA LEU A 158 -14.52 5.12 -11.43
C LEU A 158 -15.96 5.13 -10.92
N GLY A 159 -16.58 6.29 -10.71
CA GLY A 159 -17.97 6.43 -10.28
C GLY A 159 -19.00 5.60 -11.08
N PRO A 160 -18.95 5.56 -12.43
CA PRO A 160 -19.86 4.75 -13.24
C PRO A 160 -19.78 3.23 -13.02
N TRP A 161 -18.70 2.74 -12.42
CA TRP A 161 -18.50 1.31 -12.10
C TRP A 161 -18.88 0.96 -10.66
N GLN A 162 -19.51 1.87 -9.92
CA GLN A 162 -20.04 1.57 -8.60
C GLN A 162 -20.97 0.34 -8.66
N GLU A 163 -20.82 -0.58 -7.69
CA GLU A 163 -21.56 -1.86 -7.59
C GLU A 163 -21.36 -2.84 -8.77
N SER A 164 -20.49 -2.53 -9.73
CA SER A 164 -20.16 -3.43 -10.82
C SER A 164 -19.34 -4.62 -10.32
N LYS A 165 -19.71 -5.84 -10.76
CA LYS A 165 -18.99 -7.06 -10.43
C LYS A 165 -17.96 -7.39 -11.49
N ILE A 166 -16.79 -7.86 -11.05
CA ILE A 166 -15.80 -8.47 -11.94
C ILE A 166 -16.23 -9.90 -12.22
N THR A 167 -16.39 -10.21 -13.51
CA THR A 167 -16.89 -11.50 -13.99
C THR A 167 -15.79 -12.47 -14.40
N VAL A 168 -14.53 -11.99 -14.46
CA VAL A 168 -13.37 -12.80 -14.81
C VAL A 168 -13.01 -13.73 -13.64
N PRO A 169 -12.89 -15.06 -13.86
CA PRO A 169 -12.40 -15.98 -12.84
C PRO A 169 -11.03 -15.54 -12.32
N THR A 170 -10.93 -15.28 -11.01
CA THR A 170 -9.76 -14.66 -10.39
C THR A 170 -9.27 -15.49 -9.20
N LYS A 171 -7.95 -15.56 -9.02
CA LYS A 171 -7.32 -16.15 -7.83
C LYS A 171 -6.55 -15.05 -7.10
N LEU A 172 -6.96 -14.76 -5.85
CA LEU A 172 -6.24 -13.84 -4.97
C LEU A 172 -5.13 -14.59 -4.23
N ILE A 173 -3.92 -14.03 -4.22
CA ILE A 173 -2.78 -14.51 -3.44
C ILE A 173 -2.24 -13.30 -2.70
N VAL A 174 -2.12 -13.38 -1.39
CA VAL A 174 -1.70 -12.27 -0.53
C VAL A 174 -0.85 -12.81 0.63
N GLY A 175 0.16 -12.05 1.05
CA GLY A 175 0.96 -12.38 2.23
C GLY A 175 0.20 -12.07 3.51
N ASP A 176 0.35 -12.90 4.54
CA ASP A 176 -0.26 -12.69 5.85
C ASP A 176 0.24 -11.42 6.57
N LYS A 177 1.40 -10.91 6.17
CA LYS A 177 2.03 -9.67 6.66
C LYS A 177 1.93 -8.49 5.68
N ASP A 178 1.21 -8.63 4.57
CA ASP A 178 1.06 -7.52 3.62
C ASP A 178 0.31 -6.36 4.29
N VAL A 179 0.86 -5.16 4.21
CA VAL A 179 0.29 -3.98 4.89
C VAL A 179 -1.11 -3.64 4.38
N GLY A 180 -1.36 -3.80 3.08
CA GLY A 180 -2.68 -3.58 2.49
C GLY A 180 -3.69 -4.65 2.91
N PHE A 181 -3.23 -5.86 3.19
CA PHE A 181 -4.06 -6.95 3.70
C PHE A 181 -4.45 -6.75 5.15
N VAL A 182 -3.50 -6.40 6.01
CA VAL A 182 -3.76 -6.24 7.45
C VAL A 182 -4.45 -4.92 7.78
N ALA A 183 -4.22 -3.87 6.99
CA ALA A 183 -4.80 -2.55 7.22
C ALA A 183 -6.24 -2.42 6.69
N PHE A 184 -6.93 -1.38 7.18
CA PHE A 184 -8.21 -0.88 6.68
C PHE A 184 -9.39 -1.87 6.67
N GLY A 185 -9.31 -2.98 7.41
CA GLY A 185 -10.35 -4.03 7.44
C GLY A 185 -10.31 -4.95 6.22
N THR A 186 -9.27 -4.89 5.38
CA THR A 186 -9.15 -5.70 4.16
C THR A 186 -9.17 -7.20 4.45
N LYS A 187 -8.47 -7.63 5.52
CA LYS A 187 -8.44 -9.03 5.97
C LYS A 187 -9.84 -9.59 6.26
N ASP A 188 -10.65 -8.83 7.00
CA ASP A 188 -11.99 -9.26 7.41
C ASP A 188 -12.91 -9.37 6.18
N CYS A 189 -12.79 -8.44 5.23
CA CYS A 189 -13.50 -8.49 3.95
C CYS A 189 -13.13 -9.69 3.08
N ILE A 190 -11.86 -10.08 3.06
CA ILE A 190 -11.39 -11.26 2.30
C ILE A 190 -11.90 -12.55 2.94
N ASN A 191 -11.88 -12.63 4.27
CA ASN A 191 -12.27 -13.84 5.00
C ASN A 191 -13.78 -14.04 5.06
N GLY A 192 -14.58 -13.03 4.68
CA GLY A 192 -16.03 -13.10 4.74
C GLY A 192 -16.56 -13.22 6.17
N GLU A 193 -15.84 -12.67 7.16
CA GLU A 193 -16.32 -12.63 8.53
C GLU A 193 -17.52 -11.68 8.60
N ASN A 194 -18.72 -12.28 8.58
CA ASN A 194 -20.05 -11.68 8.46
C ASN A 194 -20.34 -10.50 9.39
N ASN A 195 -19.76 -9.35 9.11
CA ASN A 195 -20.31 -8.08 9.49
C ASN A 195 -20.37 -7.26 8.21
N GLU A 196 -21.57 -6.99 7.69
CA GLU A 196 -21.76 -5.96 6.65
C GLU A 196 -21.10 -4.61 7.07
N LYS A 197 -20.82 -4.44 8.36
CA LYS A 197 -20.12 -3.30 8.97
C LYS A 197 -18.59 -3.39 8.99
N SER A 198 -18.00 -4.55 8.70
CA SER A 198 -16.54 -4.75 8.68
C SER A 198 -15.93 -4.23 7.37
N CYS A 199 -16.71 -4.26 6.29
CA CYS A 199 -16.33 -3.66 5.00
C CYS A 199 -16.77 -2.19 4.82
N THR A 200 -17.47 -1.57 5.78
CA THR A 200 -17.89 -0.14 5.69
C THR A 200 -16.86 0.86 6.22
#